data_AF-A0A0R0A0Y1-F1
#
_entry.id   AF-A0A0R0A0Y1-F1
#
_cell.length_a   1.000
_cell.length_b   1.000
_cell.length_c   1.000
_cell.angle_alpha   90.00
_cell.angle_beta   90.00
_cell.angle_gamma   90.00
#
_symmetry.space_group_name_H-M   'P 1'
#
loop_
_entity.id
_entity.type
_entity.pdbx_description
1 polymer ?
#
loop_
_entity_poly.entity_id
_entity_poly.type
_entity_poly.pdbx_seq_one_letter_code
_entity_poly.pdbx_strand_id
1 'polypeptide(L)'
;MPLGEILTWPAWQLDAYRAFVDRELPPDQRIEMILAQIAARVFNATRPQGVSAVSFQDFLLPRELWGSPAPAGGLTPEEMQMIGHVERRPTQT
;
A
#
# COMPACT_ATOMS: atom_id res chain seq x y z
N MET A 1 -10.28 12.71 16.91
CA MET A 1 -11.13 12.98 15.72
C MET A 1 -11.83 14.32 15.94
N PRO A 2 -11.58 15.35 15.11
CA PRO A 2 -12.07 16.71 15.32
C PRO A 2 -13.51 16.84 14.79
N LEU A 3 -14.42 15.99 15.26
CA LEU A 3 -15.83 16.03 14.84
C LEU A 3 -16.49 17.37 15.16
N GLY A 4 -16.06 18.04 16.23
CA GLY A 4 -16.57 19.36 16.64
C GLY A 4 -16.26 20.49 15.67
N GLU A 5 -15.15 20.43 14.94
CA GLU A 5 -14.82 21.43 13.90
C GLU A 5 -15.66 21.21 12.64
N ILE A 6 -15.89 19.95 12.25
CA ILE A 6 -16.63 19.64 11.02
C ILE A 6 -18.10 20.12 11.13
N LEU A 7 -18.68 20.08 12.33
CA LEU A 7 -20.06 20.53 12.58
C LEU A 7 -20.24 22.05 12.55
N THR A 8 -19.15 22.83 12.65
CA THR A 8 -19.21 24.30 12.57
C THR A 8 -18.93 24.81 11.16
N TRP A 9 -18.67 23.91 10.21
CA TRP A 9 -18.35 24.29 8.83
C TRP A 9 -19.56 24.85 8.09
N PRO A 10 -19.39 25.92 7.30
CA PRO A 10 -20.40 26.38 6.36
C PRO A 10 -20.78 25.29 5.34
N ALA A 11 -22.02 25.29 4.87
CA ALA A 11 -22.55 24.27 3.96
C ALA A 11 -21.67 24.03 2.71
N TRP A 12 -21.12 25.10 2.12
CA TRP A 12 -20.24 25.00 0.95
C TRP A 12 -18.94 24.22 1.22
N GLN A 13 -18.42 24.30 2.45
CA GLN A 13 -17.20 23.60 2.86
C GLN A 13 -17.49 22.12 3.10
N LEU A 14 -18.69 21.82 3.62
CA LEU A 14 -19.19 20.45 3.73
C LEU A 14 -19.35 19.82 2.34
N ASP A 15 -19.94 20.55 1.38
CA ASP A 15 -20.13 20.09 0.01
C ASP A 15 -18.80 19.87 -0.73
N ALA A 16 -17.82 20.77 -0.53
CA ALA A 16 -16.48 20.62 -1.08
C ALA A 16 -15.73 19.43 -0.47
N TYR A 17 -15.83 19.23 0.85
CA TYR A 17 -15.25 18.08 1.53
C TYR A 17 -15.91 16.77 1.08
N ARG A 18 -17.23 16.77 0.90
CA ARG A 18 -17.97 15.61 0.39
C ARG A 18 -17.56 15.28 -1.04
N ALA A 19 -17.50 16.28 -1.93
CA ALA A 19 -16.99 16.12 -3.28
C ALA A 19 -15.52 15.66 -3.35
N PHE A 20 -14.71 16.03 -2.36
CA PHE A 20 -13.35 15.55 -2.20
C PHE A 20 -13.32 14.08 -1.76
N VAL A 21 -14.06 13.71 -0.71
CA VAL A 21 -14.17 12.34 -0.21
C VAL A 21 -14.78 11.40 -1.26
N ASP A 22 -15.78 11.87 -2.01
CA ASP A 22 -16.42 11.11 -3.10
C ASP A 22 -15.48 10.87 -4.29
N ARG A 23 -14.42 11.68 -4.42
CA ARG A 23 -13.38 11.52 -5.46
C ARG A 23 -12.14 10.79 -4.97
N GLU A 24 -11.88 10.79 -3.66
CA GLU A 24 -10.76 10.07 -3.09
C GLU A 24 -11.08 8.57 -2.98
N LEU A 25 -10.11 7.76 -3.38
CA LEU A 25 -10.13 6.34 -3.07
C LEU A 25 -10.21 6.16 -1.54
N PRO A 26 -10.99 5.18 -1.04
CA PRO A 26 -11.01 4.84 0.37
C PRO A 26 -9.59 4.72 0.95
N PRO A 27 -9.37 5.07 2.22
CA PRO A 27 -8.04 5.04 2.85
C PRO A 27 -7.25 3.75 2.58
N ASP A 28 -7.90 2.59 2.70
CA ASP A 28 -7.28 1.28 2.48
C ASP A 28 -6.80 1.12 1.03
N GLN A 29 -7.61 1.54 0.06
CA GLN A 29 -7.26 1.45 -1.36
C GLN A 29 -6.14 2.42 -1.73
N ARG A 30 -6.02 3.57 -1.04
CA ARG A 30 -4.86 4.47 -1.18
C ARG A 30 -3.59 3.82 -0.64
N ILE A 31 -3.66 3.17 0.52
CA ILE A 31 -2.51 2.47 1.12
C ILE A 31 -2.05 1.35 0.18
N GLU A 32 -2.98 0.53 -0.33
CA GLU A 32 -2.68 -0.52 -1.31
C GLU A 32 -1.99 0.03 -2.55
N MET A 33 -2.52 1.12 -3.12
CA MET A 33 -1.94 1.77 -4.29
C MET A 33 -0.53 2.31 -4.02
N ILE A 34 -0.31 2.93 -2.86
CA ILE A 34 1.01 3.43 -2.45
C ILE A 34 2.01 2.27 -2.30
N LEU A 35 1.61 1.19 -1.63
CA LEU A 35 2.45 0.01 -1.45
C LEU A 35 2.80 -0.64 -2.79
N ALA A 36 1.82 -0.79 -3.69
CA ALA A 36 2.03 -1.32 -5.04
C ALA A 36 2.99 -0.45 -5.86
N GLN A 37 2.88 0.87 -5.77
CA GLN A 37 3.81 1.81 -6.42
C GLN A 37 5.24 1.69 -5.87
N ILE A 38 5.39 1.59 -4.55
CA ILE A 38 6.69 1.38 -3.90
C ILE A 38 7.28 0.05 -4.36
N ALA A 39 6.51 -1.03 -4.35
CA ALA A 39 6.94 -2.36 -4.76
C ALA A 39 7.43 -2.39 -6.22
N ALA A 40 6.64 -1.83 -7.15
CA ALA A 40 7.04 -1.73 -8.55
C ALA A 40 8.30 -0.89 -8.73
N ARG A 41 8.44 0.22 -7.99
CA ARG A 41 9.63 1.07 -8.04
C ARG A 41 10.87 0.34 -7.55
N VAL A 42 10.77 -0.35 -6.41
CA VAL A 42 11.88 -1.13 -5.84
C VAL A 42 12.27 -2.26 -6.79
N PHE A 43 11.31 -3.07 -7.24
CA PHE A 43 11.57 -4.16 -8.18
C PHE A 43 12.23 -3.66 -9.46
N ASN A 44 11.69 -2.60 -10.08
CA ASN A 44 12.25 -2.07 -11.32
C ASN A 44 13.67 -1.49 -11.15
N ALA A 45 14.02 -1.06 -9.95
CA ALA A 45 15.37 -0.60 -9.61
C ALA A 45 16.34 -1.76 -9.31
N THR A 46 15.85 -2.88 -8.80
CA THR A 46 16.69 -4.03 -8.40
C THR A 46 16.63 -5.22 -9.36
N ARG A 47 15.82 -5.15 -10.43
CA ARG A 47 15.63 -6.25 -11.37
C ARG A 47 16.94 -6.60 -12.12
N PRO A 48 17.20 -7.89 -12.39
CA PRO A 48 18.29 -8.31 -13.26
C PRO A 48 18.15 -7.78 -14.69
N GLN A 49 19.27 -7.63 -15.40
CA GLN A 49 19.26 -7.26 -16.81
C GLN A 49 18.58 -8.36 -17.64
N GLY A 50 17.66 -7.95 -18.52
CA GLY A 50 16.87 -8.85 -19.37
C GLY A 50 15.48 -9.22 -18.82
N VAL A 51 15.17 -8.91 -17.55
CA VAL A 51 13.82 -9.05 -16.99
C VAL A 51 13.02 -7.79 -17.29
N SER A 52 11.78 -7.88 -17.79
CA SER A 52 10.95 -6.71 -18.12
C SER A 52 10.57 -5.88 -16.90
N ALA A 53 10.34 -4.58 -17.12
CA ALA A 53 9.79 -3.71 -16.08
C ALA A 53 8.32 -4.06 -15.81
N VAL A 54 7.91 -3.94 -14.55
CA VAL A 54 6.54 -4.21 -14.09
C VAL A 54 5.82 -2.92 -13.75
N SER A 55 4.50 -2.91 -13.92
CA SER A 55 3.62 -1.84 -13.50
C SER A 55 3.22 -2.01 -12.04
N PHE A 56 2.82 -0.93 -11.37
CA PHE A 56 2.25 -1.04 -10.02
C PHE A 56 0.96 -1.86 -10.01
N GLN A 57 0.22 -1.90 -11.13
CA GLN A 57 -1.00 -2.69 -11.25
C GLN A 57 -0.73 -4.19 -11.06
N ASP A 58 0.49 -4.66 -11.36
CA ASP A 58 0.90 -6.06 -11.19
C ASP A 58 1.06 -6.45 -9.71
N PHE A 59 1.10 -5.46 -8.80
CA PHE A 59 1.18 -5.67 -7.35
C PHE A 59 -0.16 -5.43 -6.63
N LEU A 60 -1.19 -4.98 -7.34
CA LEU A 60 -2.52 -4.83 -6.76
C LEU A 60 -3.17 -6.21 -6.67
N LEU A 61 -3.41 -6.67 -5.44
CA LEU A 61 -4.13 -7.92 -5.23
C LEU A 61 -5.63 -7.71 -5.52
N PRO A 62 -6.26 -8.60 -6.31
CA PRO A 62 -7.72 -8.66 -6.42
C PRO A 62 -8.36 -8.72 -5.03
N ARG A 63 -9.38 -7.89 -4.78
CA ARG A 63 -10.05 -7.78 -3.46
C ARG A 63 -10.61 -9.11 -2.98
N GLU A 64 -10.95 -9.99 -3.89
CA GLU A 64 -11.48 -11.32 -3.63
C GLU A 64 -10.47 -12.21 -2.89
N LEU A 65 -9.17 -11.87 -2.94
CA LEU A 65 -8.10 -12.61 -2.26
C LEU A 65 -7.83 -12.13 -0.84
N TRP A 66 -8.34 -10.96 -0.43
CA TRP A 66 -8.10 -10.36 0.90
C TRP A 66 -8.82 -11.08 2.06
N GLY A 67 -9.70 -12.03 1.74
CA GLY A 67 -10.42 -12.86 2.72
C GLY A 67 -10.04 -14.34 2.66
N SER A 68 -9.14 -14.74 1.76
CA SER A 68 -8.61 -16.10 1.81
C SER A 68 -7.76 -16.22 3.07
N PRO A 69 -8.01 -17.22 3.95
CA PRO A 69 -7.09 -17.47 5.03
C PRO A 69 -5.69 -17.62 4.42
N ALA A 70 -4.71 -16.94 5.02
CA ALA A 70 -3.31 -17.21 4.71
C ALA A 70 -3.16 -18.74 4.63
N PRO A 71 -2.52 -19.29 3.58
CA PRO A 71 -2.38 -20.74 3.44
C PRO A 71 -1.96 -21.29 4.80
N ALA A 72 -2.67 -22.31 5.30
CA ALA A 72 -2.64 -22.71 6.70
C ALA A 72 -1.25 -23.14 7.23
N GLY A 73 -0.23 -23.17 6.37
CA GLY A 73 1.17 -23.08 6.77
C GLY A 73 1.62 -21.63 6.71
N GLY A 74 1.67 -20.95 7.86
CA GLY A 74 2.30 -19.63 7.96
C GLY A 74 3.71 -19.60 7.36
N LEU A 75 4.27 -18.40 7.22
CA LEU A 75 5.62 -18.19 6.67
C LEU A 75 6.59 -19.22 7.23
N THR A 76 7.23 -19.96 6.35
CA THR A 76 8.28 -20.90 6.74
C THR A 76 9.41 -20.13 7.42
N PRO A 77 10.19 -20.78 8.31
CA PRO A 77 11.33 -20.13 8.98
C PRO A 77 12.34 -19.51 8.00
N GLU A 78 12.42 -20.02 6.76
CA GLU A 78 13.25 -19.48 5.69
C GLU A 78 12.68 -18.18 5.09
N GLU A 79 11.36 -18.11 4.89
CA GLU A 79 10.68 -16.90 4.42
C GLU A 79 10.71 -15.78 5.47
N MET A 80 10.58 -16.13 6.75
CA MET A 80 10.77 -15.16 7.85
C MET A 80 12.20 -14.60 7.90
N GLN A 81 13.22 -15.41 7.60
CA GLN A 81 14.62 -14.95 7.55
C GLN A 81 14.87 -14.00 6.38
N MET A 82 14.29 -14.25 5.20
CA MET A 82 14.42 -13.34 4.06
C MET A 82 13.85 -11.95 4.36
N ILE A 83 12.75 -11.87 5.11
CA ILE A 83 12.13 -10.60 5.53
C ILE A 83 13.02 -9.90 6.58
N GLY A 84 13.55 -10.65 7.56
CA GLY A 84 14.45 -10.11 8.59
C GLY A 84 15.80 -9.61 8.08
N HIS A 85 16.27 -10.08 6.93
CA HIS A 85 17.51 -9.61 6.32
C HIS A 85 17.38 -8.25 5.62
N VAL A 86 16.18 -7.76 5.32
CA VAL A 86 15.96 -6.42 4.76
C VAL A 86 16.15 -5.32 5.83
N GLU A 87 15.90 -5.63 7.11
CA GLU A 87 16.01 -4.65 8.21
C GLU A 87 17.45 -4.43 8.73
N ARG A 88 18.43 -5.25 8.30
CA ARG A 88 19.85 -5.05 8.65
C ARG A 88 20.68 -4.62 7.45
N ARG A 89 20.39 -3.45 6.88
CA ARG A 89 21.48 -2.65 6.30
C ARG A 89 22.12 -1.84 7.43
N PRO A 90 23.35 -2.15 7.86
CA PRO A 90 24.11 -1.20 8.65
C PRO A 90 24.34 0.04 7.78
N THR A 91 23.84 1.18 8.24
CA THR A 91 24.38 2.50 7.87
C THR A 91 25.87 2.48 8.22
N GLN A 92 26.73 2.18 7.24
CA GLN A 92 28.16 2.46 7.35
C GLN A 92 28.32 3.98 7.30
N THR A 93 28.82 4.52 8.42
CA THR A 93 29.48 5.83 8.51
C THR A 93 30.97 5.57 8.48
#